data_AF-A0A497G6W3-F1
#
_entry.id   AF-A0A497G6W3-F1
#
_cell.length_a   1.000
_cell.length_b   1.000
_cell.length_c   1.000
_cell.angle_alpha   90.00
_cell.angle_beta   90.00
_cell.angle_gamma   90.00
#
_symmetry.space_group_name_H-M   'P 1'
#
loop_
_entity.id
_entity.type
_entity.pdbx_description
1 polymer ?
#
loop_
_entity_poly.entity_id
_entity_poly.type
_entity_poly.pdbx_seq_one_letter_code
_entity_poly.pdbx_strand_id
1 'polypeptide(L)'
;MSEVVMSGLKEDFLRNFNEKFRRMYAKYNEAVNRRDYDEAIKLGKDMLNDLLAIARKYILENLNNPTIRSLVEDILTYHEKNLGYVEGTEEAIEDIPLLFTFEAKERILSTLAPSIQELFSFILGALLVLADIRSTTFYRRKENINKDKLPKIV
;
A
#
# COMPACT_ATOMS: atom_id res chain seq x y z
N MET A 1 -10.31 -13.02 -24.88
CA MET A 1 -10.83 -12.17 -23.80
C MET A 1 -10.15 -10.82 -23.91
N SER A 2 -10.91 -9.79 -24.26
CA SER A 2 -10.47 -8.56 -24.93
C SER A 2 -9.90 -7.48 -23.99
N GLU A 3 -8.93 -6.73 -24.52
CA GLU A 3 -8.24 -5.53 -23.99
C GLU A 3 -9.12 -4.50 -23.26
N VAL A 4 -10.43 -4.51 -23.50
CA VAL A 4 -11.41 -3.61 -22.87
C VAL A 4 -11.53 -3.84 -21.35
N VAL A 5 -11.42 -5.09 -20.88
CA VAL A 5 -11.59 -5.43 -19.44
C VAL A 5 -10.42 -4.95 -18.57
N MET A 6 -9.23 -4.78 -19.15
CA MET A 6 -8.01 -4.41 -18.40
C MET A 6 -7.75 -2.89 -18.35
N SER A 7 -8.54 -2.08 -19.06
CA SER A 7 -8.43 -0.61 -19.06
C SER A 7 -9.28 0.05 -17.98
N GLY A 8 -10.46 -0.50 -17.67
CA GLY A 8 -11.33 -0.02 -16.58
C GLY A 8 -10.79 -0.28 -15.17
N LEU A 9 -9.83 -1.20 -15.04
CA LEU A 9 -9.20 -1.56 -13.76
C LEU A 9 -8.19 -0.51 -13.24
N LYS A 10 -7.84 0.54 -14.00
CA LYS A 10 -6.68 1.41 -13.69
C LYS A 10 -7.02 2.76 -13.06
N GLU A 11 -7.98 3.51 -13.60
CA GLU A 11 -8.40 4.79 -13.00
C GLU A 11 -9.31 4.58 -11.79
N ASP A 12 -10.20 3.60 -11.87
CA ASP A 12 -11.09 3.28 -10.75
C ASP A 12 -10.32 2.69 -9.58
N PHE A 13 -9.26 1.90 -9.80
CA PHE A 13 -8.47 1.35 -8.71
C PHE A 13 -7.73 2.42 -7.91
N LEU A 14 -6.97 3.31 -8.55
CA LEU A 14 -6.22 4.35 -7.83
C LEU A 14 -7.16 5.32 -7.10
N ARG A 15 -8.28 5.66 -7.73
CA ARG A 15 -9.33 6.50 -7.13
C ARG A 15 -9.97 5.80 -5.94
N ASN A 16 -10.39 4.54 -6.10
CA ASN A 16 -11.01 3.74 -5.04
C ASN A 16 -10.03 3.47 -3.89
N PHE A 17 -8.76 3.20 -4.19
CA PHE A 17 -7.69 3.04 -3.21
C PHE A 17 -7.53 4.32 -2.39
N ASN A 18 -7.35 5.45 -3.05
CA ASN A 18 -7.17 6.73 -2.39
C ASN A 18 -8.40 7.12 -1.55
N GLU A 19 -9.61 6.93 -2.08
CA GLU A 19 -10.85 7.19 -1.34
C GLU A 19 -11.02 6.25 -0.13
N LYS A 20 -10.74 4.95 -0.29
CA LYS A 20 -10.78 3.97 0.80
C LYS A 20 -9.82 4.39 1.91
N PHE A 21 -8.56 4.65 1.56
CA PHE A 21 -7.54 5.01 2.54
C PHE A 21 -7.81 6.36 3.20
N ARG A 22 -8.31 7.36 2.46
CA ARG A 22 -8.72 8.63 3.05
C ARG A 22 -9.83 8.46 4.09
N ARG A 23 -10.80 7.58 3.83
CA ARG A 23 -11.85 7.23 4.81
C ARG A 23 -11.28 6.49 6.02
N MET A 24 -10.38 5.54 5.81
CA MET A 24 -9.75 4.79 6.91
C MET A 24 -8.88 5.71 7.79
N TYR A 25 -8.05 6.57 7.20
CA TYR A 25 -7.27 7.58 7.90
C TYR A 25 -8.14 8.55 8.70
N ALA A 26 -9.27 8.98 8.14
CA ALA A 26 -10.20 9.86 8.86
C ALA A 26 -10.75 9.19 10.13
N LYS A 27 -11.17 7.92 10.03
CA LYS A 27 -11.64 7.12 11.18
C LYS A 27 -10.54 6.88 12.20
N TYR A 28 -9.33 6.52 11.74
CA TYR A 28 -8.17 6.32 12.59
C TYR A 28 -7.85 7.59 13.39
N ASN A 29 -7.74 8.73 12.71
CA ASN A 29 -7.48 10.02 13.36
C ASN A 29 -8.59 10.42 14.33
N GLU A 30 -9.85 10.13 14.00
CA GLU A 30 -10.98 10.36 14.90
C GLU A 30 -10.87 9.53 16.17
N ALA A 31 -10.54 8.24 16.07
CA ALA A 31 -10.32 7.37 17.23
C ALA A 31 -9.15 7.87 18.10
N VAL A 32 -8.03 8.23 17.48
CA VAL A 32 -6.87 8.82 18.17
C VAL A 32 -7.26 10.11 18.91
N ASN A 33 -7.99 11.02 18.25
CA ASN A 33 -8.42 12.30 18.84
C ASN A 33 -9.40 12.11 20.00
N ARG A 34 -10.26 11.10 19.93
CA ARG A 34 -11.19 10.73 21.02
C ARG A 34 -10.50 9.97 22.15
N ARG A 35 -9.19 9.68 22.04
CA ARG A 35 -8.41 8.81 22.94
C ARG A 35 -8.98 7.40 23.05
N ASP A 36 -9.70 6.97 22.01
CA ASP A 36 -10.15 5.59 21.87
C ASP A 36 -9.02 4.78 21.26
N TYR A 37 -8.05 4.43 22.12
CA TYR A 37 -6.84 3.76 21.69
C TYR A 37 -7.10 2.35 21.19
N ASP A 38 -8.09 1.65 21.73
CA ASP A 38 -8.41 0.29 21.29
C ASP A 38 -8.94 0.30 19.85
N GLU A 39 -9.88 1.20 19.54
CA GLU A 39 -10.36 1.36 18.17
C GLU A 39 -9.26 1.89 17.24
N ALA A 40 -8.42 2.83 17.70
CA ALA A 40 -7.31 3.34 16.91
C ALA A 40 -6.29 2.24 16.55
N ILE A 41 -5.94 1.37 17.51
CA ILE A 41 -5.02 0.25 17.31
C ILE A 41 -5.61 -0.72 16.28
N LYS A 42 -6.88 -1.11 16.46
CA LYS A 42 -7.60 -1.99 15.53
C LYS A 42 -7.61 -1.42 14.11
N LEU A 43 -8.04 -0.17 13.93
CA LEU A 43 -8.06 0.48 12.63
C LEU A 43 -6.67 0.59 12.01
N GLY A 44 -5.65 0.89 12.80
CA GLY A 44 -4.27 0.99 12.33
C GLY A 44 -3.71 -0.35 11.85
N LYS A 45 -3.97 -1.46 12.57
CA LYS A 45 -3.62 -2.82 12.13
C LYS A 45 -4.31 -3.17 10.82
N ASP A 46 -5.61 -2.91 10.71
CA ASP A 46 -6.38 -3.18 9.49
C ASP A 46 -5.82 -2.40 8.28
N MET A 47 -5.47 -1.13 8.49
CA MET A 47 -4.83 -0.30 7.47
C MET A 47 -3.48 -0.85 7.03
N LEU A 48 -2.62 -1.23 7.97
CA LEU A 48 -1.28 -1.74 7.66
C LEU A 48 -1.35 -3.07 6.90
N ASN A 49 -2.24 -3.98 7.32
CA ASN A 49 -2.51 -5.24 6.64
C ASN A 49 -3.02 -5.01 5.20
N ASP A 50 -3.97 -4.11 5.02
CA ASP A 50 -4.49 -3.76 3.69
C ASP A 50 -3.39 -3.21 2.77
N LEU A 51 -2.51 -2.35 3.30
CA LEU A 51 -1.38 -1.80 2.53
C LEU A 51 -0.40 -2.90 2.12
N LEU A 52 -0.03 -3.80 3.04
CA LEU A 52 0.85 -4.93 2.75
C LEU A 52 0.27 -5.82 1.65
N ALA A 53 -1.02 -6.15 1.73
CA ALA A 53 -1.71 -6.94 0.71
C ALA A 53 -1.71 -6.26 -0.66
N ILE A 54 -1.93 -4.94 -0.70
CA ILE A 54 -1.91 -4.14 -1.92
C ILE A 54 -0.51 -4.09 -2.52
N ALA A 55 0.52 -3.87 -1.71
CA ALA A 55 1.90 -3.84 -2.20
C ALA A 55 2.32 -5.18 -2.79
N ARG A 56 1.99 -6.29 -2.13
CA ARG A 56 2.26 -7.65 -2.65
C ARG A 56 1.57 -7.86 -4.01
N LYS A 57 0.28 -7.58 -4.09
CA LYS A 57 -0.52 -7.83 -5.29
C LYS A 57 -0.19 -6.91 -6.47
N TYR A 58 -0.04 -5.61 -6.22
CA TYR A 58 0.04 -4.63 -7.32
C TYR A 58 1.47 -4.18 -7.62
N ILE A 59 2.39 -4.26 -6.67
CA ILE A 59 3.79 -3.87 -6.88
C ILE A 59 4.61 -5.12 -7.12
N LEU A 60 4.70 -6.01 -6.13
CA LEU A 60 5.62 -7.15 -6.14
C LEU A 60 5.39 -8.10 -7.34
N GLU A 61 4.13 -8.45 -7.62
CA GLU A 61 3.78 -9.30 -8.77
C GLU A 61 4.12 -8.68 -10.14
N ASN A 62 4.31 -7.35 -10.21
CA ASN A 62 4.62 -6.65 -11.45
C ASN A 62 6.13 -6.37 -11.63
N LEU A 63 6.97 -6.83 -10.70
CA LEU A 63 8.43 -6.66 -10.75
C LEU A 63 9.12 -7.91 -11.29
N ASN A 64 9.82 -7.75 -12.42
CA ASN A 64 10.58 -8.84 -13.06
C ASN A 64 12.07 -8.85 -12.69
N ASN A 65 12.61 -7.72 -12.23
CA ASN A 65 14.02 -7.64 -11.85
C ASN A 65 14.20 -8.21 -10.44
N PRO A 66 15.02 -9.26 -10.24
CA PRO A 66 15.15 -9.94 -8.95
C PRO A 66 15.75 -9.03 -7.86
N THR A 67 16.67 -8.13 -8.20
CA THR A 67 17.25 -7.17 -7.26
C THR A 67 16.22 -6.17 -6.77
N ILE A 68 15.44 -5.58 -7.68
CA ILE A 68 14.37 -4.63 -7.30
C ILE A 68 13.30 -5.35 -6.49
N ARG A 69 12.95 -6.58 -6.88
CA ARG A 69 11.99 -7.39 -6.16
C ARG A 69 12.44 -7.66 -4.71
N SER A 70 13.69 -8.07 -4.51
CA SER A 70 14.27 -8.28 -3.17
C SER A 70 14.20 -7.00 -2.32
N LEU A 71 14.52 -5.84 -2.90
CA LEU A 71 14.44 -4.56 -2.17
C LEU A 71 13.00 -4.24 -1.72
N VAL A 72 12.02 -4.53 -2.57
CA VAL A 72 10.61 -4.36 -2.18
C VAL A 72 10.19 -5.38 -1.12
N GLU A 73 10.64 -6.63 -1.23
CA GLU A 73 10.40 -7.65 -0.18
C GLU A 73 10.98 -7.21 1.17
N ASP A 74 12.17 -6.59 1.19
CA ASP A 74 12.79 -6.05 2.40
C ASP A 74 11.95 -4.93 3.03
N ILE A 75 11.43 -4.00 2.20
CA ILE A 75 10.52 -2.94 2.65
C ILE A 75 9.25 -3.53 3.27
N LEU A 76 8.63 -4.51 2.61
CA LEU A 76 7.41 -5.14 3.14
C LEU A 76 7.69 -5.90 4.44
N THR A 77 8.82 -6.61 4.50
CA THR A 77 9.26 -7.34 5.69
C THR A 77 9.49 -6.40 6.88
N TYR A 78 10.00 -5.19 6.64
CA TYR A 78 10.14 -4.17 7.69
C TYR A 78 8.78 -3.80 8.31
N HIS A 79 7.77 -3.52 7.47
CA HIS A 79 6.43 -3.18 7.96
C HIS A 79 5.70 -4.37 8.59
N GLU A 80 5.95 -5.61 8.12
CA GLU A 80 5.43 -6.84 8.73
C GLU A 80 6.00 -7.08 10.12
N LYS A 81 7.30 -6.80 10.32
CA LYS A 81 7.91 -6.85 11.66
C LYS A 81 7.30 -5.81 12.60
N ASN A 82 7.03 -4.60 12.09
CA ASN A 82 6.35 -3.57 12.88
C ASN A 82 4.93 -4.01 13.28
N LEU A 83 4.20 -4.67 12.38
CA LEU A 83 2.89 -5.24 12.70
C LEU A 83 3.00 -6.35 13.75
N GLY A 84 3.94 -7.27 13.61
CA GLY A 84 4.15 -8.33 14.61
C GLY A 84 4.56 -7.78 15.98
N TYR A 85 5.34 -6.69 16.02
CA TYR A 85 5.63 -5.98 17.28
C TYR A 85 4.36 -5.40 17.91
N VAL A 86 3.49 -4.79 17.11
CA VAL A 86 2.21 -4.22 17.57
C VAL A 86 1.32 -5.31 18.14
N GLU A 87 1.14 -6.41 17.42
CA GLU A 87 0.30 -7.55 17.84
C GLU A 87 0.84 -8.19 19.13
N GLY A 88 2.16 -8.43 19.21
CA GLY A 88 2.76 -8.98 20.43
C GLY A 88 2.70 -8.03 21.62
N THR A 89 2.75 -6.71 21.40
CA THR A 89 2.59 -5.72 22.48
C THR A 89 1.14 -5.66 22.96
N GLU A 90 0.17 -5.75 22.05
CA GLU A 90 -1.26 -5.77 22.36
C GLU A 90 -1.66 -7.03 23.14
N GLU A 91 -1.17 -8.20 22.72
CA GLU A 91 -1.37 -9.47 23.43
C GLU A 91 -0.77 -9.41 24.84
N ALA A 92 0.43 -8.84 24.99
CA ALA A 92 1.10 -8.74 26.29
C ALA A 92 0.37 -7.84 27.30
N ILE A 93 -0.56 -6.99 26.87
CA ILE A 93 -1.30 -6.07 27.73
C ILE A 93 -2.78 -6.45 27.91
N GLU A 94 -3.25 -7.55 27.33
CA GLU A 94 -4.66 -7.95 27.34
C GLU A 94 -5.20 -8.19 28.76
N ASP A 95 -4.40 -8.84 29.62
CA ASP A 95 -4.74 -9.15 31.01
C ASP A 95 -4.33 -8.05 32.02
N ILE A 96 -3.78 -6.94 31.54
CA ILE A 96 -3.30 -5.85 32.41
C ILE A 96 -4.45 -4.86 32.68
N PRO A 97 -4.66 -4.42 33.93
CA PRO A 97 -5.67 -3.41 34.23
C PRO A 97 -5.47 -2.13 33.40
N LEU A 98 -6.56 -1.62 32.81
CA LEU A 98 -6.55 -0.51 31.84
C LEU A 98 -5.68 0.69 32.25
N LEU A 99 -5.66 1.04 33.54
CA LEU A 99 -4.87 2.14 34.12
C LEU A 99 -3.36 2.02 33.85
N PHE A 100 -2.85 0.82 33.60
CA PHE A 100 -1.43 0.56 33.36
C PHE A 100 -1.10 0.28 31.88
N THR A 101 -2.09 0.26 30.99
CA THR A 101 -1.90 -0.08 29.57
C THR A 101 -1.58 1.12 28.69
N PHE A 102 -1.73 2.34 29.22
CA PHE A 102 -1.67 3.58 28.45
C PHE A 102 -0.36 3.75 27.68
N GLU A 103 0.78 3.56 28.34
CA GLU A 103 2.10 3.69 27.72
C GLU A 103 2.31 2.68 26.58
N ALA A 104 1.87 1.44 26.77
CA ALA A 104 1.96 0.41 25.74
C ALA A 104 1.07 0.74 24.53
N LYS A 105 -0.15 1.23 24.77
CA LYS A 105 -1.06 1.68 23.71
C LYS A 105 -0.51 2.87 22.93
N GLU A 106 0.08 3.86 23.61
CA GLU A 106 0.77 4.97 22.93
C GLU A 106 1.95 4.47 22.09
N ARG A 107 2.71 3.50 22.60
CA ARG A 107 3.82 2.90 21.85
C ARG A 107 3.36 2.17 20.60
N ILE A 108 2.28 1.38 20.70
CA ILE A 108 1.65 0.74 19.55
C ILE A 108 1.25 1.80 18.50
N LEU A 109 0.56 2.86 18.90
CA LEU A 109 0.15 3.92 17.99
C LEU A 109 1.35 4.65 17.36
N SER A 110 2.42 4.86 18.14
CA SER A 110 3.66 5.46 17.67
C SER A 110 4.42 4.61 16.65
N THR A 111 4.16 3.29 16.62
CA THR A 111 4.68 2.37 15.60
C THR A 111 3.75 2.30 14.39
N LEU A 112 2.43 2.24 14.61
CA LEU A 112 1.43 2.14 13.54
C LEU A 112 1.43 3.38 12.65
N ALA A 113 1.33 4.58 13.23
CA ALA A 113 1.19 5.82 12.47
C ALA A 113 2.29 6.03 11.40
N PRO A 114 3.60 5.97 11.74
CA PRO A 114 4.65 6.11 10.74
C PRO A 114 4.67 4.94 9.75
N SER A 115 4.51 3.70 10.21
CA SER A 115 4.53 2.51 9.35
C SER A 115 3.45 2.57 8.26
N ILE A 116 2.23 2.99 8.61
CA ILE A 116 1.14 3.17 7.65
C ILE A 116 1.47 4.31 6.69
N GLN A 117 1.95 5.45 7.18
CA GLN A 117 2.27 6.61 6.34
C GLN A 117 3.38 6.31 5.33
N GLU A 118 4.45 5.66 5.77
CA GLU A 118 5.59 5.27 4.94
C GLU A 118 5.15 4.28 3.86
N LEU A 119 4.44 3.21 4.23
CA LEU A 119 4.02 2.19 3.30
C LEU A 119 2.98 2.72 2.29
N PHE A 120 2.05 3.58 2.73
CA PHE A 120 1.12 4.26 1.83
C PHE A 120 1.85 5.12 0.80
N SER A 121 2.83 5.92 1.25
CA SER A 121 3.62 6.79 0.38
C SER A 121 4.44 5.98 -0.63
N PHE A 122 5.05 4.88 -0.17
CA PHE A 122 5.74 3.93 -1.02
C PHE A 122 4.82 3.36 -2.10
N ILE A 123 3.62 2.89 -1.72
CA ILE A 123 2.66 2.30 -2.66
C ILE A 123 2.23 3.32 -3.71
N LEU A 124 1.88 4.54 -3.32
CA LEU A 124 1.52 5.59 -4.28
C LEU A 124 2.65 5.88 -5.25
N GLY A 125 3.88 6.05 -4.75
CA GLY A 125 5.04 6.31 -5.59
C GLY A 125 5.31 5.17 -6.59
N ALA A 126 5.29 3.93 -6.11
CA ALA A 126 5.49 2.76 -6.96
C ALA A 126 4.40 2.62 -8.03
N LEU A 127 3.12 2.83 -7.67
CA LEU A 127 2.01 2.74 -8.62
C LEU A 127 2.09 3.83 -9.69
N LEU A 128 2.48 5.06 -9.34
CA LEU A 128 2.69 6.14 -10.30
C LEU A 128 3.78 5.80 -11.31
N VAL A 129 4.93 5.31 -10.84
CA VAL A 129 6.04 4.89 -11.71
C VAL A 129 5.62 3.74 -12.63
N LEU A 130 4.92 2.72 -12.10
CA LEU A 130 4.42 1.60 -12.91
C LEU A 130 3.39 2.06 -13.95
N ALA A 131 2.54 3.02 -13.62
CA ALA A 131 1.59 3.61 -14.55
C ALA A 131 2.31 4.35 -15.68
N ASP A 132 3.33 5.15 -15.35
CA ASP A 132 4.11 5.92 -16.32
C ASP A 132 4.90 5.02 -17.29
N ILE A 133 5.61 4.01 -16.78
CA ILE A 133 6.34 3.02 -17.59
C ILE A 133 5.40 2.32 -18.57
N ARG A 134 4.21 1.92 -18.10
CA ARG A 134 3.20 1.26 -18.95
C ARG A 134 2.66 2.19 -20.03
N SER A 135 2.40 3.45 -19.71
CA SER A 135 1.93 4.43 -20.68
C SER A 135 2.97 4.65 -21.79
N THR A 136 4.24 4.85 -21.41
CA THR A 136 5.35 5.06 -22.33
C THR A 136 5.58 3.84 -23.24
N THR A 137 5.53 2.64 -22.67
CA THR A 137 5.66 1.38 -23.44
C THR A 137 4.53 1.21 -24.45
N PHE A 138 3.30 1.59 -24.08
CA PHE A 138 2.13 1.53 -24.95
C PHE A 138 2.26 2.51 -26.13
N TYR A 139 2.65 3.77 -25.88
CA TYR A 139 2.89 4.75 -26.94
C TYR A 139 3.98 4.29 -27.92
N ARG A 140 5.10 3.77 -27.41
CA ARG A 140 6.22 3.30 -28.24
C ARG A 140 5.85 2.10 -29.13
N ARG A 141 5.01 1.19 -28.62
CA ARG A 141 4.49 0.06 -29.42
C ARG A 141 3.55 0.54 -30.53
N LYS A 142 2.70 1.53 -30.27
CA LYS A 142 1.78 2.12 -31.26
C LYS A 142 2.54 2.85 -32.38
N GLU A 143 3.62 3.55 -32.06
CA GLU A 143 4.49 4.18 -33.06
C GLU A 143 5.20 3.16 -33.97
N ASN A 144 5.73 2.07 -33.40
CA ASN A 144 6.40 1.03 -34.18
C ASN A 144 5.44 0.32 -35.14
N ILE A 145 4.21 0.01 -34.70
CA ILE A 145 3.17 -0.58 -35.57
C ILE A 145 2.81 0.39 -36.71
N ASN A 146 2.86 1.69 -36.48
CA ASN A 146 2.54 2.68 -37.51
C ASN A 146 3.69 2.85 -38.53
N LYS A 147 4.95 2.69 -38.09
CA LYS A 147 6.12 2.69 -38.98
C LYS A 147 6.17 1.47 -39.92
N ASP A 148 5.78 0.30 -39.43
CA ASP A 148 5.71 -0.93 -40.24
C ASP A 148 4.57 -0.92 -41.29
N LYS A 149 3.64 0.03 -41.20
CA LYS A 149 2.55 0.23 -42.18
C LYS A 149 2.87 1.28 -43.25
N LEU A 150 4.01 1.97 -43.17
CA LEU A 150 4.43 2.89 -44.22
C LEU A 150 4.95 2.09 -45.42
N PRO A 151 4.51 2.39 -46.66
CA PRO A 151 5.00 1.70 -47.84
C PRO A 151 6.51 1.90 -47.92
N LYS A 152 7.26 0.80 -48.00
CA LYS A 152 8.69 0.85 -48.32
C LYS A 152 8.81 1.35 -49.76
N ILE A 153 9.34 2.55 -49.92
CA ILE A 153 9.71 3.07 -51.23
C ILE A 153 10.91 2.23 -51.69
N VAL A 154 10.69 1.38 -52.70
CA VAL A 154 11.71 0.62 -53.42
C VAL A 154 12.17 1.44 -54.61
#